data_AF-A0A2W4P813-F1
#
_entry.id   AF-A0A2W4P813-F1
#
_cell.length_a   1.000
_cell.length_b   1.000
_cell.length_c   1.000
_cell.angle_alpha   90.00
_cell.angle_beta   90.00
_cell.angle_gamma   90.00
#
_symmetry.space_group_name_H-M   'P 1'
#
loop_
_entity.id
_entity.type
_entity.pdbx_description
1 polymer ?
#
loop_
_entity_poly.entity_id
_entity_poly.type
_entity_poly.pdbx_seq_one_letter_code
_entity_poly.pdbx_strand_id
1 'polypeptide(L)'
;MQPPATRSAGSRQTCESCFTVDWLADNRILCLRFANTSRAAVDRAAADLKRELDCVPEGASFYLLLDLRQPNAVITPFGLRRIREIARYRPDVQLRLAVVTMDQLSLEIAKLSGRGTCLGDHCSHYVGVQEAQAVAWLLSGDTIALSSS
;
A
#
# COMPACT_ATOMS: atom_id res chain seq x y z
N MET A 1 -1.26 58.18 -12.69
CA MET A 1 -0.37 57.04 -12.41
C MET A 1 -0.65 56.55 -11.01
N GLN A 2 -1.31 55.41 -10.87
CA GLN A 2 -1.54 54.67 -9.62
C GLN A 2 -0.71 53.38 -9.68
N PRO A 3 -0.16 52.89 -8.56
CA PRO A 3 0.53 51.61 -8.52
C PRO A 3 -0.48 50.45 -8.66
N PRO A 4 -0.07 49.31 -9.23
CA PRO A 4 -0.95 48.16 -9.44
C PRO A 4 -1.30 47.50 -8.10
N ALA A 5 -2.57 47.15 -7.95
CA ALA A 5 -3.09 46.40 -6.82
C ALA A 5 -2.39 45.03 -6.70
N THR A 6 -1.75 44.82 -5.56
CA THR A 6 -1.22 43.54 -5.09
C THR A 6 -2.37 42.53 -5.03
N ARG A 7 -2.47 41.63 -6.02
CA ARG A 7 -3.35 40.47 -5.91
C ARG A 7 -2.68 39.44 -5.00
N SER A 8 -3.19 39.41 -3.78
CA SER A 8 -3.03 38.38 -2.76
C SER A 8 -2.85 36.98 -3.38
N ALA A 9 -1.76 36.33 -2.96
CA ALA A 9 -1.57 34.90 -3.12
C ALA A 9 -2.70 34.18 -2.39
N GLY A 10 -3.72 33.77 -3.14
CA GLY A 10 -4.68 32.78 -2.69
C GLY A 10 -3.92 31.46 -2.52
N SER A 11 -3.45 31.21 -1.31
CA SER A 11 -3.01 29.90 -0.86
C SER A 11 -4.19 28.95 -1.00
N ARG A 12 -4.30 28.28 -2.16
CA ARG A 12 -4.94 26.98 -2.19
C ARG A 12 -4.01 26.10 -1.38
N GLN A 13 -4.43 25.80 -0.16
CA GLN A 13 -3.82 24.76 0.67
C GLN A 13 -3.85 23.48 -0.17
N THR A 14 -2.75 23.23 -0.87
CA THR A 14 -2.50 21.99 -1.60
C THR A 14 -2.61 20.88 -0.58
N CYS A 15 -3.49 19.90 -0.82
CA CYS A 15 -3.57 18.70 -0.01
C CYS A 15 -2.15 18.19 0.23
N GLU A 16 -1.65 18.36 1.46
CA GLU A 16 -0.47 17.65 1.93
C GLU A 16 -0.75 16.17 1.61
N SER A 17 0.10 15.56 0.80
CA SER A 17 -0.22 14.25 0.23
C SER A 17 -0.42 13.24 1.37
N CYS A 18 -1.64 12.73 1.52
CA CYS A 18 -1.99 11.82 2.62
C CYS A 18 -1.22 10.48 2.58
N PHE A 19 -0.57 10.20 1.44
CA PHE A 19 0.41 9.13 1.27
C PHE A 19 1.41 9.48 0.16
N THR A 20 2.54 8.79 0.12
CA THR A 20 3.50 8.81 -1.01
C THR A 20 3.54 7.45 -1.70
N VAL A 21 3.98 7.47 -2.96
CA VAL A 21 4.18 6.28 -3.78
C VAL A 21 5.66 6.21 -4.12
N ASP A 22 6.32 5.12 -3.73
CA ASP A 22 7.72 4.87 -4.00
C ASP A 22 7.88 3.48 -4.65
N TRP A 23 8.91 3.31 -5.46
CA TRP A 23 9.31 2.03 -6.02
C TRP A 23 10.61 1.56 -5.37
N LEU A 24 10.60 0.36 -4.80
CA LEU A 24 11.75 -0.23 -4.09
C LEU A 24 12.30 -1.42 -4.88
N ALA A 25 13.55 -1.80 -4.56
CA ALA A 25 14.23 -2.98 -5.10
C ALA A 25 14.17 -3.03 -6.64
N ASP A 26 14.75 -2.02 -7.31
CA ASP A 26 14.80 -1.90 -8.77
C ASP A 26 13.42 -1.96 -9.45
N ASN A 27 12.46 -1.20 -8.92
CA ASN A 27 11.08 -1.11 -9.41
C ASN A 27 10.27 -2.41 -9.31
N ARG A 28 10.62 -3.30 -8.39
CA ARG A 28 9.88 -4.55 -8.19
C ARG A 28 8.79 -4.45 -7.13
N ILE A 29 8.97 -3.59 -6.14
CA ILE A 29 8.02 -3.45 -5.03
C ILE A 29 7.40 -2.06 -5.09
N LEU A 30 6.08 -2.02 -5.21
CA LEU A 30 5.32 -0.79 -5.01
C LEU A 30 5.18 -0.53 -3.51
N CYS A 31 5.62 0.63 -3.05
CA CYS A 31 5.55 1.05 -1.66
C CYS A 31 4.61 2.24 -1.51
N LEU A 32 3.58 2.09 -0.67
CA LEU A 32 2.68 3.18 -0.29
C LEU A 32 2.94 3.56 1.17
N ARG A 33 3.42 4.78 1.39
CA ARG A 33 3.68 5.28 2.75
C ARG A 33 2.59 6.26 3.16
N PHE A 34 1.74 5.85 4.09
CA PHE A 34 0.62 6.68 4.53
C PHE A 34 1.07 7.66 5.61
N ALA A 35 0.76 8.93 5.42
CA ALA A 35 0.80 9.93 6.49
C ALA A 35 -0.46 9.84 7.36
N ASN A 36 -1.61 9.51 6.75
CA ASN A 36 -2.86 9.20 7.44
C ASN A 36 -3.71 8.21 6.64
N THR A 37 -4.70 7.58 7.29
CA THR A 37 -5.65 6.64 6.65
C THR A 37 -7.07 7.20 6.56
N SER A 38 -7.21 8.49 6.25
CA SER A 38 -8.51 9.10 5.94
C SER A 38 -9.17 8.40 4.75
N ARG A 39 -10.51 8.45 4.65
CA ARG A 39 -11.24 7.81 3.54
C ARG A 39 -10.74 8.28 2.16
N ALA A 40 -10.52 9.58 2.00
CA ALA A 40 -10.02 10.15 0.76
C ALA A 40 -8.61 9.63 0.41
N ALA A 41 -7.73 9.50 1.40
CA ALA A 41 -6.40 8.93 1.20
C ALA A 41 -6.47 7.46 0.75
N VAL A 42 -7.29 6.66 1.43
CA VAL A 42 -7.50 5.25 1.12
C VAL A 42 -8.12 5.06 -0.27
N ASP A 43 -9.14 5.85 -0.63
CA ASP A 43 -9.77 5.75 -1.95
C ASP A 43 -8.81 6.15 -3.07
N ARG A 44 -8.00 7.20 -2.88
CA ARG A 44 -6.99 7.61 -3.86
C ARG A 44 -5.88 6.56 -3.99
N ALA A 45 -5.37 6.03 -2.88
CA ALA A 45 -4.39 4.94 -2.90
C ALA A 45 -4.95 3.69 -3.58
N ALA A 46 -6.23 3.37 -3.37
CA ALA A 46 -6.88 2.24 -4.03
C ALA A 46 -7.01 2.46 -5.55
N ALA A 47 -7.32 3.68 -5.99
CA ALA A 47 -7.36 4.02 -7.41
C ALA A 47 -5.98 3.91 -8.05
N ASP A 48 -4.95 4.41 -7.37
CA ASP A 48 -3.55 4.32 -7.84
C ASP A 48 -3.11 2.85 -7.95
N LEU A 49 -3.38 2.03 -6.93
CA LEU A 49 -3.10 0.59 -6.95
C LEU A 49 -3.77 -0.14 -8.10
N LYS A 50 -5.03 0.18 -8.41
CA LYS A 50 -5.73 -0.44 -9.55
C LYS A 50 -5.06 -0.10 -10.87
N ARG A 51 -4.67 1.17 -11.08
CA ARG A 51 -3.94 1.59 -12.28
C ARG A 51 -2.62 0.84 -12.46
N GLU A 52 -1.88 0.63 -11.36
CA GLU A 52 -0.65 -0.16 -11.41
C GLU A 52 -0.94 -1.64 -11.72
N LEU A 53 -1.95 -2.23 -11.07
CA LEU A 53 -2.37 -3.61 -11.32
C LEU A 53 -2.84 -3.85 -12.76
N ASP A 54 -3.54 -2.91 -13.37
CA ASP A 54 -3.97 -2.99 -14.78
C ASP A 54 -2.80 -3.16 -15.76
N CYS A 55 -1.61 -2.70 -15.38
CA CYS A 55 -0.40 -2.82 -16.18
C CYS A 55 0.36 -4.14 -15.93
N VAL A 56 -0.05 -4.94 -14.93
CA VAL A 56 0.61 -6.21 -14.59
C VAL A 56 0.11 -7.32 -15.53
N PRO A 57 1.02 -8.06 -16.19
CA PRO A 57 0.66 -9.20 -17.02
C PRO A 57 -0.08 -10.29 -16.23
N GLU A 58 -0.95 -11.02 -16.92
CA GLU A 58 -1.63 -12.19 -16.36
C GLU A 58 -0.63 -13.23 -15.81
N GLY A 59 -0.91 -13.80 -14.64
CA GLY A 59 -0.04 -14.79 -13.98
C GLY A 59 1.24 -14.22 -13.36
N ALA A 60 1.53 -12.93 -13.53
CA ALA A 60 2.67 -12.30 -12.88
C ALA A 60 2.41 -12.05 -11.39
N SER A 61 3.49 -11.92 -10.63
CA SER A 61 3.43 -11.51 -9.23
C SER A 61 3.47 -10.00 -9.09
N PHE A 62 2.71 -9.47 -8.13
CA PHE A 62 2.72 -8.06 -7.77
C PHE A 62 3.06 -7.92 -6.28
N TYR A 63 4.13 -7.17 -5.98
CA TYR A 63 4.63 -6.99 -4.62
C TYR A 63 4.26 -5.60 -4.12
N LEU A 64 3.52 -5.57 -3.02
CA LEU A 64 3.00 -4.36 -2.42
C LEU A 64 3.50 -4.24 -0.98
N LEU A 65 4.08 -3.09 -0.63
CA LEU A 65 4.41 -2.71 0.74
C LEU A 65 3.52 -1.55 1.19
N LEU A 66 2.77 -1.74 2.27
CA LEU A 66 2.00 -0.70 2.93
C LEU A 66 2.73 -0.27 4.20
N ASP A 67 3.26 0.95 4.21
CA ASP A 67 3.94 1.53 5.37
C ASP A 67 2.96 2.42 6.15
N LEU A 68 2.61 1.96 7.35
CA LEU A 68 1.70 2.57 8.30
C LEU A 68 2.44 2.99 9.58
N ARG A 69 3.74 3.27 9.50
CA ARG A 69 4.52 3.68 10.68
C ARG A 69 4.28 5.11 11.14
N GLN A 70 3.57 5.92 10.35
CA GLN A 70 3.23 7.29 10.74
C GLN A 70 2.14 7.29 11.82
N PRO A 71 2.19 8.19 12.81
CA PRO A 71 1.25 8.16 13.96
C PRO A 71 -0.23 8.21 13.58
N ASN A 72 -0.57 8.87 12.47
CA ASN A 72 -1.96 9.01 12.01
C ASN A 72 -2.37 7.94 10.96
N ALA A 73 -1.46 7.02 10.62
CA ALA A 73 -1.69 5.95 9.67
C ALA A 73 -2.09 4.67 10.39
N VAL A 74 -3.38 4.56 10.70
CA VAL A 74 -3.92 3.40 11.44
C VAL A 74 -4.68 2.45 10.53
N ILE A 75 -4.74 1.18 10.89
CA ILE A 75 -5.56 0.20 10.18
C ILE A 75 -7.02 0.48 10.47
N THR A 76 -7.81 0.76 9.43
CA THR A 76 -9.25 1.05 9.55
C THR A 76 -10.08 -0.05 8.88
N PRO A 77 -11.32 -0.31 9.35
CA PRO A 77 -12.23 -1.23 8.68
C PRO A 77 -12.48 -0.86 7.21
N PHE A 78 -12.49 0.44 6.91
CA PHE A 78 -12.63 0.94 5.54
C PHE A 78 -11.43 0.60 4.66
N GLY A 79 -10.20 0.83 5.15
CA GLY A 79 -8.98 0.41 4.47
C GLY A 79 -8.91 -1.10 4.23
N LEU A 80 -9.29 -1.89 5.24
CA LEU A 80 -9.38 -3.35 5.14
C LEU A 80 -10.40 -3.80 4.10
N ARG A 81 -11.54 -3.11 3.98
CA ARG A 81 -12.51 -3.41 2.92
C ARG A 81 -11.92 -3.09 1.55
N ARG A 82 -11.26 -1.95 1.38
CA ARG A 82 -10.67 -1.54 0.09
C ARG A 82 -9.56 -2.48 -0.37
N ILE A 83 -8.66 -2.89 0.52
CA ILE A 83 -7.59 -3.82 0.13
C ILE A 83 -8.16 -5.18 -0.31
N ARG A 84 -9.26 -5.66 0.30
CA ARG A 84 -9.96 -6.88 -0.17
C ARG A 84 -10.59 -6.70 -1.55
N GLU A 85 -11.18 -5.54 -1.81
CA GLU A 85 -11.74 -5.21 -3.13
C GLU A 85 -10.63 -5.18 -4.20
N ILE A 86 -9.44 -4.69 -3.86
CA ILE A 86 -8.27 -4.68 -4.76
C ILE A 86 -7.75 -6.10 -4.99
N ALA A 87 -7.59 -6.91 -3.93
CA ALA A 87 -7.10 -8.29 -4.07
C ALA A 87 -8.04 -9.17 -4.92
N ARG A 88 -9.34 -8.86 -4.96
CA ARG A 88 -10.33 -9.53 -5.82
C ARG A 88 -10.46 -8.93 -7.22
N TYR A 89 -9.87 -7.75 -7.46
CA TYR A 89 -10.02 -7.02 -8.71
C TYR A 89 -9.27 -7.72 -9.87
N ARG A 90 -8.09 -8.28 -9.58
CA ARG A 90 -7.25 -9.04 -10.52
C ARG A 90 -6.88 -10.39 -9.90
N PRO A 91 -7.81 -11.37 -9.90
CA PRO A 91 -7.57 -12.69 -9.30
C PRO A 91 -6.48 -13.49 -10.04
N ASP A 92 -6.16 -13.10 -11.27
CA ASP A 92 -5.12 -13.65 -12.11
C ASP A 92 -3.69 -13.18 -11.76
N VAL A 93 -3.57 -12.16 -10.91
CA VAL A 93 -2.29 -11.64 -10.43
C VAL A 93 -2.00 -12.18 -9.04
N GLN A 94 -0.80 -12.73 -8.85
CA GLN A 94 -0.38 -13.21 -7.54
C GLN A 94 0.06 -12.03 -6.66
N LEU A 95 -0.81 -11.59 -5.76
CA LEU A 95 -0.53 -10.49 -4.85
C LEU A 95 0.31 -10.96 -3.65
N ARG A 96 1.43 -10.29 -3.40
CA ARG A 96 2.18 -10.41 -2.15
C ARG A 96 2.18 -9.08 -1.43
N LEU A 97 1.53 -9.04 -0.27
CA LEU A 97 1.32 -7.84 0.52
C LEU A 97 2.16 -7.88 1.81
N ALA A 98 3.02 -6.89 2.01
CA ALA A 98 3.63 -6.64 3.31
C ALA A 98 3.04 -5.38 3.94
N VAL A 99 2.72 -5.45 5.23
CA VAL A 99 2.26 -4.30 6.02
C VAL A 99 3.26 -4.03 7.14
N VAL A 100 3.77 -2.81 7.19
CA VAL A 100 4.69 -2.36 8.24
C VAL A 100 3.97 -1.40 9.17
N THR A 101 3.96 -1.69 10.47
CA THR A 101 3.27 -0.88 11.48
C THR A 101 4.25 -0.20 12.44
N MET A 102 3.80 0.86 13.12
CA MET A 102 4.64 1.63 14.05
C MET A 102 5.07 0.82 15.29
N ASP A 103 4.17 0.00 15.82
CA ASP A 103 4.34 -0.67 17.12
C ASP A 103 3.71 -2.07 17.15
N GLN A 104 3.92 -2.77 18.27
CA GLN A 104 3.46 -4.13 18.50
C GLN A 104 1.93 -4.25 18.61
N LEU A 105 1.24 -3.27 19.18
CA LEU A 105 -0.22 -3.30 19.30
C LEU A 105 -0.86 -3.19 17.91
N SER A 106 -0.37 -2.26 17.09
CA SER A 106 -0.77 -2.08 15.71
C SER A 106 -0.50 -3.35 14.88
N LEU A 107 0.63 -4.03 15.12
CA LEU A 107 0.96 -5.32 14.52
C LEU A 107 -0.05 -6.41 14.89
N GLU A 108 -0.45 -6.53 16.15
CA GLU A 108 -1.44 -7.54 16.56
C GLU A 108 -2.83 -7.24 15.97
N ILE A 109 -3.24 -5.96 15.92
CA ILE A 109 -4.48 -5.54 15.25
C ILE A 109 -4.44 -5.92 13.77
N ALA A 110 -3.31 -5.69 13.09
CA ALA A 110 -3.11 -6.04 11.70
C ALA A 110 -3.19 -7.56 11.45
N LYS A 111 -2.54 -8.36 12.29
CA LYS A 111 -2.58 -9.83 12.22
C LYS A 111 -3.99 -10.37 12.45
N LEU A 112 -4.70 -9.84 13.46
CA LEU A 112 -6.09 -10.22 13.73
C LEU A 112 -7.00 -9.86 12.56
N SER A 113 -6.79 -8.67 12.00
CA SER A 113 -7.49 -8.22 10.80
C SER A 113 -7.19 -9.12 9.61
N GLY A 114 -5.95 -9.63 9.47
CA GLY A 114 -5.52 -10.55 8.42
C GLY A 114 -6.09 -11.97 8.54
N ARG A 115 -6.18 -12.51 9.76
CA ARG A 115 -6.67 -13.88 10.02
C ARG A 115 -8.14 -14.09 9.69
N GLY A 116 -8.98 -13.08 9.87
CA GLY A 116 -10.40 -13.10 9.47
C GLY A 116 -10.63 -12.76 8.00
N THR A 117 -9.57 -12.45 7.25
CA THR A 117 -9.66 -11.95 5.89
C THR A 117 -8.92 -12.87 4.96
N CYS A 118 -9.66 -13.80 4.36
CA CYS A 118 -9.25 -14.38 3.10
C CYS A 118 -9.15 -13.24 2.09
N LEU A 119 -7.95 -12.65 1.95
CA LEU A 119 -7.63 -11.68 0.89
C LEU A 119 -7.70 -12.33 -0.50
N GLY A 120 -8.00 -13.64 -0.56
CA GLY A 120 -8.10 -14.48 -1.74
C GLY A 120 -7.02 -15.55 -1.71
N ASP A 121 -7.22 -16.65 -2.41
CA ASP A 121 -6.25 -17.76 -2.48
C ASP A 121 -4.94 -17.31 -3.19
N HIS A 122 -5.02 -16.23 -3.96
CA HIS A 122 -3.92 -15.62 -4.71
C HIS A 122 -3.21 -14.48 -3.95
N CYS A 123 -3.51 -14.29 -2.66
CA CYS A 123 -2.89 -13.25 -1.84
C CYS A 123 -2.10 -13.84 -0.67
N SER A 124 -0.78 -13.68 -0.70
CA SER A 124 0.08 -13.94 0.46
C SER A 124 0.32 -12.64 1.23
N HIS A 125 0.39 -12.70 2.57
CA HIS A 125 0.65 -11.50 3.37
C HIS A 125 1.67 -11.69 4.49
N TYR A 126 2.39 -10.61 4.78
CA TYR A 126 3.29 -10.44 5.91
C TYR A 126 2.93 -9.19 6.68
N VAL A 127 3.05 -9.25 8.01
CA VAL A 127 2.91 -8.06 8.85
C VAL A 127 4.09 -8.02 9.81
N GLY A 128 4.74 -6.86 9.90
CA GLY A 128 5.87 -6.63 10.80
C GLY A 128 6.05 -5.17 11.16
N VAL A 129 7.14 -4.86 11.86
CA VAL A 129 7.49 -3.48 12.27
C VAL A 129 8.77 -2.97 11.59
N GLN A 130 9.47 -3.84 10.85
CA GLN A 130 10.72 -3.50 10.16
C GLN A 130 10.54 -3.56 8.65
N GLU A 131 10.82 -2.45 7.96
CA GLU A 131 10.75 -2.36 6.50
C GLU A 131 11.70 -3.32 5.80
N ALA A 132 12.94 -3.44 6.28
CA ALA A 132 13.94 -4.34 5.69
C ALA A 132 13.48 -5.81 5.67
N GLN A 133 12.83 -6.26 6.75
CA GLN A 133 12.29 -7.62 6.83
C GLN A 133 11.09 -7.81 5.89
N ALA A 134 10.22 -6.80 5.79
CA ALA A 134 9.09 -6.81 4.87
C ALA A 134 9.56 -6.89 3.40
N VAL A 135 10.55 -6.09 3.02
CA VAL A 135 11.16 -6.12 1.68
C VAL A 135 11.80 -7.48 1.39
N ALA A 136 12.58 -8.02 2.33
CA ALA A 136 13.19 -9.35 2.17
C ALA A 136 12.14 -10.46 1.98
N TRP A 137 11.02 -10.42 2.74
CA TRP A 137 9.93 -11.38 2.59
C TRP A 137 9.17 -11.25 1.27
N LEU A 138 9.00 -10.02 0.76
CA LEU A 138 8.36 -9.81 -0.54
C LEU A 138 9.18 -10.46 -1.66
N LEU A 139 10.50 -10.27 -1.64
CA LEU A 139 11.42 -10.78 -2.67
C LEU A 139 11.71 -12.28 -2.54
N SER A 140 11.60 -12.88 -1.34
CA SER A 140 11.84 -14.32 -1.15
C SER A 140 10.79 -15.22 -1.80
N GLY A 141 9.66 -14.66 -2.21
CA GLY A 141 8.58 -15.39 -2.87
C GLY A 141 8.97 -16.07 -4.18
N ASP A 142 9.94 -15.49 -4.88
CA ASP A 142 10.31 -15.94 -6.23
C ASP A 142 11.26 -17.13 -6.20
N THR A 143 11.96 -17.30 -5.07
CA THR A 143 12.97 -18.34 -4.91
C THR A 143 12.35 -19.74 -4.87
N ILE A 144 11.06 -19.88 -4.53
CA ILE A 144 10.38 -21.19 -4.47
C ILE A 144 9.90 -21.64 -5.86
N ALA A 145 9.60 -20.72 -6.77
CA ALA A 145 9.11 -21.04 -8.11
C ALA A 145 10.20 -21.56 -9.06
N LEU A 146 11.49 -21.30 -8.78
CA LEU A 146 12.61 -21.71 -9.63
C LEU A 146 13.22 -23.07 -9.23
N SER A 147 12.72 -23.72 -8.17
CA SER A 147 13.14 -25.05 -7.72
C SER A 147 12.25 -26.19 -8.25
N SER A 148 11.43 -25.92 -9.27
CA SER A 148 10.59 -26.92 -9.97
C SER A 148 10.85 -26.84 -11.46
N SER A 149 12.05 -27.24 -11.89
CA SER A 149 12.42 -27.50 -13.28
C SER A 149 13.36 -28.69 -13.34
#